data_AF-A0A0C1TS03-F1
#
_entry.id   AF-A0A0C1TS03-F1
#
_cell.length_a   1.000
_cell.length_b   1.000
_cell.length_c   1.000
_cell.angle_alpha   90.00
_cell.angle_beta   90.00
_cell.angle_gamma   90.00
#
_symmetry.space_group_name_H-M   'P 1'
#
loop_
_entity.id
_entity.type
_entity.pdbx_description
1 polymer ?
#
loop_
_entity_poly.entity_id
_entity_poly.type
_entity_poly.pdbx_seq_one_letter_code
_entity_poly.pdbx_strand_id
1 'polypeptide(L)'
;MVQIIDKKVNLEYPLGHHLHCMIAQVPNHLRGAEKGFAIVEPDRQWERVRSILDLVAAGEGNLKKLHFLMLPEAHVPVSRFDEMLNAINGTFRPNTVTMFGVEHVSLKTYREMLERFREDNAEAIELVDRDIDSGDVLEMPVNWCCIAVKEATGRLRVFLEAKSHPFHGEEFLDKFHDLYRGRHFYLFRSRPSCFNFMVLICLDYLYRDLYSSNIKQIIDHANQLYFSTRQTLDTIFVIQCDPKPEHRAYRDVLSGFYGEYLEDTPGVRETVTVFGNTSEETRIEDAPGGHAFGTSSVVINSSHRLARVQLSEFSTDDFDGAPICRLRFGTGTRLYYFNLPLHHEIDPRTTRVPLKVHTIMRPSRDGGWVKISGDEMVAGFEIAQNT
;
A
#
# COMPACT_ATOMS: atom_id res chain seq x y z
N MET A 1 17.98 10.58 7.06
CA MET A 1 16.60 10.59 7.57
C MET A 1 15.68 10.88 6.38
N VAL A 2 14.54 10.22 6.28
CA VAL A 2 13.64 10.37 5.13
C VAL A 2 12.95 11.74 5.22
N GLN A 3 12.75 12.41 4.09
CA GLN A 3 12.01 13.67 4.03
C GLN A 3 10.56 13.43 3.61
N ILE A 4 9.60 13.96 4.35
CA ILE A 4 8.19 13.92 3.91
C ILE A 4 7.92 15.12 2.99
N ILE A 5 7.46 14.83 1.78
CA ILE A 5 7.15 15.83 0.75
C ILE A 5 5.63 15.96 0.64
N ASP A 6 5.10 17.14 1.00
CA ASP A 6 3.69 17.47 0.87
C ASP A 6 3.28 17.68 -0.60
N LYS A 7 2.35 16.87 -1.10
CA LYS A 7 1.77 17.00 -2.45
C LYS A 7 0.27 17.25 -2.38
N LYS A 8 -0.15 18.42 -2.86
CA LYS A 8 -1.58 18.71 -3.02
C LYS A 8 -2.10 18.02 -4.28
N VAL A 9 -3.21 17.30 -4.17
CA VAL A 9 -3.86 16.61 -5.30
C VAL A 9 -5.35 16.96 -5.35
N ASN A 10 -5.91 17.10 -6.55
CA ASN A 10 -7.32 17.42 -6.72
C ASN A 10 -8.19 16.14 -6.70
N LEU A 11 -8.68 15.79 -5.50
CA LEU A 11 -9.54 14.65 -5.25
C LEU A 11 -10.81 15.13 -4.53
N GLU A 12 -11.94 15.03 -5.21
CA GLU A 12 -13.28 15.46 -4.77
C GLU A 12 -14.05 14.30 -4.13
N TYR A 13 -13.48 13.76 -3.06
CA TYR A 13 -14.13 12.71 -2.30
C TYR A 13 -15.37 13.20 -1.55
N PRO A 14 -16.46 12.42 -1.52
CA PRO A 14 -17.70 12.83 -0.87
C PRO A 14 -17.53 12.93 0.66
N LEU A 15 -17.92 14.08 1.22
CA LEU A 15 -17.90 14.30 2.67
C LEU A 15 -18.90 13.36 3.37
N GLY A 16 -18.48 12.74 4.48
CA GLY A 16 -19.34 11.87 5.29
C GLY A 16 -19.70 10.53 4.63
N HIS A 17 -19.14 10.22 3.46
CA HIS A 17 -19.27 8.93 2.81
C HIS A 17 -17.98 8.13 2.93
N HIS A 18 -18.13 6.81 2.93
CA HIS A 18 -16.99 5.91 2.97
C HIS A 18 -16.25 5.91 1.63
N LEU A 19 -14.92 5.90 1.70
CA LEU A 19 -14.09 5.64 0.53
C LEU A 19 -13.94 4.13 0.34
N HIS A 20 -13.58 3.73 -0.86
CA HIS A 20 -13.51 2.32 -1.24
C HIS A 20 -12.13 1.97 -1.73
N CYS A 21 -11.60 0.87 -1.20
CA CYS A 21 -10.29 0.34 -1.52
C CYS A 21 -10.44 -1.07 -2.08
N MET A 22 -9.60 -1.41 -3.06
CA MET A 22 -9.38 -2.76 -3.51
C MET A 22 -7.91 -3.13 -3.32
N ILE A 23 -7.65 -4.15 -2.51
CA ILE A 23 -6.34 -4.80 -2.43
C ILE A 23 -6.31 -5.94 -3.46
N ALA A 24 -5.33 -5.91 -4.35
CA ALA A 24 -5.00 -7.06 -5.18
C ALA A 24 -3.97 -7.94 -4.47
N GLN A 25 -4.43 -8.94 -3.71
CA GLN A 25 -3.56 -9.95 -3.12
C GLN A 25 -3.32 -11.04 -4.17
N VAL A 26 -2.29 -10.83 -4.98
CA VAL A 26 -1.99 -11.65 -6.15
C VAL A 26 -0.53 -12.10 -6.14
N PRO A 27 -0.18 -13.21 -6.82
CA PRO A 27 1.15 -13.76 -6.70
C PRO A 27 2.16 -12.92 -7.46
N ASN A 28 3.39 -12.92 -6.95
CA ASN A 28 4.55 -12.39 -7.63
C ASN A 28 5.62 -13.48 -7.76
N HIS A 29 6.18 -13.67 -8.94
CA HIS A 29 7.23 -14.67 -9.18
C HIS A 29 8.51 -13.92 -9.56
N LEU A 30 9.42 -13.86 -8.60
CA LEU A 30 10.65 -13.07 -8.68
C LEU A 30 11.88 -13.96 -8.70
N ARG A 31 12.91 -13.51 -9.40
CA ARG A 31 14.24 -14.10 -9.42
C ARG A 31 15.30 -13.06 -9.16
N GLY A 32 16.45 -13.50 -8.66
CA GLY A 32 17.64 -12.66 -8.60
C GLY A 32 18.08 -12.23 -10.01
N ALA A 33 18.49 -10.97 -10.12
CA ALA A 33 19.03 -10.36 -11.32
C ALA A 33 20.13 -9.35 -10.94
N GLU A 34 20.91 -8.90 -11.92
CA GLU A 34 21.97 -7.89 -11.73
C GLU A 34 21.43 -6.60 -11.08
N LYS A 35 20.18 -6.25 -11.39
CA LYS A 35 19.48 -5.08 -10.86
C LYS A 35 18.54 -5.43 -9.70
N GLY A 36 18.91 -6.37 -8.83
CA GLY A 36 18.07 -6.80 -7.70
C GLY A 36 17.08 -7.89 -8.10
N PHE A 37 15.77 -7.66 -8.00
CA PHE A 37 14.75 -8.65 -8.36
C PHE A 37 14.08 -8.36 -9.70
N ALA A 38 13.95 -9.39 -10.52
CA ALA A 38 13.23 -9.37 -11.79
C ALA A 38 12.05 -10.34 -11.78
N ILE A 39 11.01 -10.03 -12.52
CA ILE A 39 9.84 -10.88 -12.71
C ILE A 39 10.22 -12.03 -13.66
N VAL A 40 9.90 -13.27 -13.28
CA VAL A 40 10.27 -14.48 -14.04
C VAL A 40 9.52 -14.54 -15.38
N GLU A 41 8.21 -14.31 -15.36
CA GLU A 41 7.33 -14.38 -16.54
C GLU A 41 6.61 -13.02 -16.76
N PRO A 42 7.30 -11.99 -17.29
CA PRO A 42 6.76 -10.62 -17.32
C PRO A 42 5.46 -10.49 -18.12
N ASP A 43 5.31 -11.21 -19.24
CA ASP A 43 4.09 -11.15 -20.04
C ASP A 43 2.90 -11.78 -19.33
N ARG A 44 3.09 -12.95 -18.70
CA ARG A 44 2.05 -13.62 -17.90
C ARG A 44 1.66 -12.79 -16.67
N GLN A 45 2.65 -12.18 -16.04
CA GLN A 45 2.45 -11.26 -14.93
C GLN A 45 1.65 -10.03 -15.38
N TRP A 46 1.97 -9.48 -16.56
CA TRP A 46 1.23 -8.39 -17.16
C TRP A 46 -0.22 -8.75 -17.51
N GLU A 47 -0.48 -9.95 -18.04
CA GLU A 47 -1.85 -10.42 -18.31
C GLU A 47 -2.71 -10.44 -17.04
N ARG A 48 -2.12 -10.86 -15.91
CA ARG A 48 -2.78 -10.81 -14.61
C ARG A 48 -3.08 -9.37 -14.19
N VAL A 49 -2.10 -8.47 -14.28
CA VAL A 49 -2.29 -7.04 -13.97
C VAL A 49 -3.39 -6.45 -14.85
N ARG A 50 -3.32 -6.66 -16.17
CA ARG A 50 -4.31 -6.18 -17.13
C ARG A 50 -5.72 -6.68 -16.80
N SER A 51 -5.88 -7.94 -16.42
CA SER A 51 -7.21 -8.48 -16.02
C SER A 51 -7.84 -7.73 -14.83
N ILE A 52 -7.01 -7.20 -13.92
CA ILE A 52 -7.46 -6.38 -12.77
C ILE A 52 -7.82 -4.98 -13.25
N LEU A 53 -7.00 -4.39 -14.13
CA LEU A 53 -7.29 -3.08 -14.72
C LEU A 53 -8.59 -3.10 -15.51
N ASP A 54 -8.83 -4.14 -16.31
CA ASP A 54 -10.05 -4.31 -17.10
C ASP A 54 -11.29 -4.42 -16.20
N LEU A 55 -11.19 -5.16 -15.09
CA LEU A 55 -12.25 -5.27 -14.09
C LEU A 55 -12.59 -3.90 -13.46
N VAL A 56 -11.56 -3.13 -13.10
CA VAL A 56 -11.73 -1.79 -12.50
C VAL A 56 -12.30 -0.80 -13.51
N ALA A 57 -11.80 -0.82 -14.74
CA ALA A 57 -12.27 0.00 -15.84
C ALA A 57 -13.75 -0.26 -16.16
N ALA A 58 -14.16 -1.53 -16.24
CA ALA A 58 -15.55 -1.91 -16.44
C ALA A 58 -16.44 -1.38 -15.30
N GLY A 59 -15.93 -1.42 -14.06
CA GLY A 59 -16.55 -0.75 -12.92
C GLY A 59 -17.95 -1.26 -12.58
N GLU A 60 -18.25 -2.52 -12.88
CA GLU A 60 -19.59 -3.08 -12.69
C GLU A 60 -20.08 -3.01 -11.24
N GLY A 61 -21.38 -2.73 -11.07
CA GLY A 61 -22.00 -2.65 -9.76
C GLY A 61 -21.42 -1.53 -8.88
N ASN A 62 -20.81 -1.90 -7.76
CA ASN A 62 -20.19 -0.95 -6.82
C ASN A 62 -18.73 -0.61 -7.17
N LEU A 63 -18.07 -1.35 -8.07
CA LEU A 63 -16.67 -1.07 -8.44
C LEU A 63 -16.51 0.30 -9.12
N LYS A 64 -17.56 0.86 -9.71
CA LYS A 64 -17.57 2.28 -10.17
C LYS A 64 -17.30 3.31 -9.07
N LYS A 65 -17.38 2.90 -7.79
CA LYS A 65 -17.07 3.73 -6.62
C LYS A 65 -15.68 3.47 -6.06
N LEU A 66 -14.85 2.67 -6.73
CA LEU A 66 -13.48 2.41 -6.29
C LEU A 66 -12.70 3.73 -6.26
N HIS A 67 -12.03 4.01 -5.14
CA HIS A 67 -11.18 5.19 -4.98
C HIS A 67 -9.71 4.81 -4.95
N PHE A 68 -9.37 3.66 -4.34
CA PHE A 68 -7.99 3.19 -4.19
C PHE A 68 -7.82 1.78 -4.76
N LEU A 69 -6.86 1.61 -5.67
CA LEU A 69 -6.40 0.31 -6.14
C LEU A 69 -4.96 0.08 -5.66
N MET A 70 -4.73 -1.00 -4.94
CA MET A 70 -3.40 -1.40 -4.49
C MET A 70 -2.95 -2.66 -5.22
N LEU A 71 -1.83 -2.57 -5.94
CA LEU A 71 -1.08 -3.74 -6.40
C LEU A 71 0.21 -3.90 -5.57
N PRO A 72 0.69 -5.14 -5.38
CA PRO A 72 1.83 -5.42 -4.52
C PRO A 72 3.16 -4.77 -4.96
N GLU A 73 4.15 -4.87 -4.09
CA GLU A 73 5.56 -4.53 -4.36
C GLU A 73 6.14 -5.37 -5.52
N ALA A 74 7.00 -4.74 -6.34
CA ALA A 74 7.69 -5.35 -7.48
C ALA A 74 6.79 -6.14 -8.45
N HIS A 75 5.53 -5.73 -8.61
CA HIS A 75 4.50 -6.56 -9.26
C HIS A 75 4.28 -6.25 -10.74
N VAL A 76 4.60 -5.02 -11.17
CA VAL A 76 4.44 -4.57 -12.56
C VAL A 76 5.80 -4.63 -13.28
N PRO A 77 5.93 -5.35 -14.40
CA PRO A 77 7.15 -5.30 -15.22
C PRO A 77 7.46 -3.88 -15.68
N VAL A 78 8.72 -3.45 -15.58
CA VAL A 78 9.10 -2.09 -15.98
C VAL A 78 8.79 -1.83 -17.46
N SER A 79 8.92 -2.85 -18.30
CA SER A 79 8.60 -2.81 -19.74
C SER A 79 7.13 -2.51 -20.04
N ARG A 80 6.23 -2.69 -19.07
CA ARG A 80 4.78 -2.46 -19.19
C ARG A 80 4.32 -1.21 -18.43
N PHE A 81 5.25 -0.42 -17.90
CA PHE A 81 4.94 0.79 -17.13
C PHE A 81 4.07 1.79 -17.92
N ASP A 82 4.38 1.99 -19.20
CA ASP A 82 3.60 2.90 -20.06
C ASP A 82 2.20 2.35 -20.37
N GLU A 83 2.07 1.05 -20.58
CA GLU A 83 0.77 0.42 -20.78
C GLU A 83 -0.10 0.53 -19.51
N MET A 84 0.50 0.38 -18.32
CA MET A 84 -0.15 0.60 -17.02
C MET A 84 -0.70 2.03 -16.90
N LEU A 85 0.14 3.04 -17.16
CA LEU A 85 -0.30 4.44 -17.09
C LEU A 85 -1.35 4.78 -18.15
N ASN A 86 -1.20 4.27 -19.38
CA ASN A 86 -2.16 4.47 -20.45
C ASN A 86 -3.53 3.85 -20.12
N ALA A 87 -3.55 2.66 -19.52
CA ALA A 87 -4.79 2.02 -19.08
C ALA A 87 -5.48 2.86 -17.99
N ILE A 88 -4.77 3.30 -16.96
CA ILE A 88 -5.31 4.17 -15.89
C ILE A 88 -5.83 5.48 -16.50
N ASN A 89 -5.03 6.16 -17.32
CA ASN A 89 -5.40 7.44 -17.91
C ASN A 89 -6.60 7.31 -18.87
N GLY A 90 -6.66 6.25 -19.68
CA GLY A 90 -7.69 6.06 -20.70
C GLY A 90 -9.02 5.54 -20.14
N THR A 91 -8.98 4.69 -19.11
CA THR A 91 -10.16 3.87 -18.76
C THR A 91 -10.67 4.03 -17.33
N PHE A 92 -9.83 4.45 -16.37
CA PHE A 92 -10.28 4.59 -14.98
C PHE A 92 -11.17 5.83 -14.82
N ARG A 93 -12.02 5.84 -13.79
CA ARG A 93 -12.83 7.02 -13.45
C ARG A 93 -11.93 8.10 -12.81
N PRO A 94 -12.30 9.38 -12.91
CA PRO A 94 -11.70 10.43 -12.08
C PRO A 94 -11.86 10.13 -10.57
N ASN A 95 -11.08 10.82 -9.74
CA ASN A 95 -11.03 10.62 -8.28
C ASN A 95 -10.57 9.21 -7.88
N THR A 96 -9.53 8.72 -8.55
CA THR A 96 -8.94 7.41 -8.23
C THR A 96 -7.44 7.53 -8.01
N VAL A 97 -6.93 6.73 -7.09
CA VAL A 97 -5.50 6.55 -6.84
C VAL A 97 -5.16 5.08 -7.08
N THR A 98 -4.16 4.83 -7.91
CA THR A 98 -3.63 3.49 -8.16
C THR A 98 -2.19 3.44 -7.71
N MET A 99 -1.87 2.49 -6.82
CA MET A 99 -0.53 2.33 -6.25
C MET A 99 -0.01 0.95 -6.61
N PHE A 100 1.20 0.90 -7.16
CA PHE A 100 1.79 -0.35 -7.61
C PHE A 100 3.30 -0.33 -7.54
N GLY A 101 3.87 -1.43 -7.05
CA GLY A 101 5.31 -1.66 -7.11
C GLY A 101 5.73 -2.06 -8.52
N VAL A 102 6.89 -1.56 -8.94
CA VAL A 102 7.46 -1.85 -10.26
C VAL A 102 8.70 -2.70 -10.07
N GLU A 103 8.96 -3.58 -11.04
CA GLU A 103 10.22 -4.34 -11.14
C GLU A 103 11.44 -3.44 -10.90
N HIS A 104 12.48 -3.98 -10.25
CA HIS A 104 13.64 -3.21 -9.88
C HIS A 104 14.38 -2.67 -11.10
N VAL A 105 14.93 -1.46 -10.97
CA VAL A 105 15.73 -0.78 -12.00
C VAL A 105 17.02 -0.23 -11.39
N SER A 106 17.97 0.25 -12.19
CA SER A 106 19.10 1.00 -11.62
C SER A 106 18.70 2.42 -11.23
N LEU A 107 19.46 3.04 -10.32
CA LEU A 107 19.22 4.42 -9.90
C LEU A 107 19.22 5.40 -11.07
N LYS A 108 20.09 5.17 -12.06
CA LYS A 108 20.09 5.92 -13.32
C LYS A 108 18.71 5.88 -14.01
N THR A 109 18.14 4.69 -14.21
CA THR A 109 16.83 4.54 -14.84
C THR A 109 15.72 5.15 -13.98
N TYR A 110 15.77 4.95 -12.65
CA TYR A 110 14.80 5.58 -11.74
C TYR A 110 14.86 7.11 -11.82
N ARG A 111 16.05 7.69 -11.92
CA ARG A 111 16.25 9.13 -12.07
C ARG A 111 15.74 9.67 -13.41
N GLU A 112 15.92 8.92 -14.50
CA GLU A 112 15.32 9.22 -15.81
C GLU A 112 13.79 9.19 -15.75
N MET A 113 13.21 8.24 -14.99
CA MET A 113 11.76 8.17 -14.80
C MET A 113 11.23 9.34 -13.96
N LEU A 114 11.94 9.75 -12.91
CA LEU A 114 11.61 10.98 -12.16
C LEU A 114 11.63 12.21 -13.07
N GLU A 115 12.62 12.33 -13.95
CA GLU A 115 12.74 13.42 -14.93
C GLU A 115 11.54 13.49 -15.86
N ARG A 116 11.12 12.32 -16.37
CA ARG A 116 9.98 12.21 -17.28
C ARG A 116 8.68 12.74 -16.66
N PHE A 117 8.54 12.62 -15.34
CA PHE A 117 7.40 13.13 -14.58
C PHE A 117 7.81 14.29 -13.65
N ARG A 118 8.75 15.14 -14.09
CA ARG A 118 9.33 16.22 -13.28
C ARG A 118 8.31 17.12 -12.59
N GLU A 119 7.19 17.45 -13.26
CA GLU A 119 6.16 18.31 -12.68
C GLU A 119 5.63 17.80 -11.33
N ASP A 120 5.56 16.49 -11.16
CA ASP A 120 5.07 15.84 -9.94
C ASP A 120 6.19 15.47 -8.97
N ASN A 121 7.45 15.39 -9.45
CA ASN A 121 8.58 14.78 -8.72
C ASN A 121 9.79 15.71 -8.51
N ALA A 122 9.69 17.01 -8.78
CA ALA A 122 10.82 17.95 -8.72
C ALA A 122 11.63 17.90 -7.41
N GLU A 123 10.96 17.86 -6.27
CA GLU A 123 11.59 17.79 -4.94
C GLU A 123 12.28 16.44 -4.73
N ALA A 124 11.71 15.34 -5.23
CA ALA A 124 12.34 14.02 -5.17
C ALA A 124 13.60 13.95 -6.06
N ILE A 125 13.57 14.62 -7.22
CA ILE A 125 14.73 14.77 -8.11
C ILE A 125 15.89 15.42 -7.35
N GLU A 126 15.65 16.52 -6.63
CA GLU A 126 16.69 17.21 -5.86
C GLU A 126 17.32 16.29 -4.79
N LEU A 127 16.53 15.42 -4.16
CA LEU A 127 17.05 14.47 -3.18
C LEU A 127 17.94 13.41 -3.83
N VAL A 128 17.52 12.87 -4.97
CA VAL A 128 18.26 11.85 -5.72
C VAL A 128 19.55 12.44 -6.31
N ASP A 129 19.50 13.66 -6.86
CA ASP A 129 20.67 14.33 -7.44
C ASP A 129 21.76 14.56 -6.38
N ARG A 130 21.39 14.93 -5.14
CA ARG A 130 22.37 15.04 -4.04
C ARG A 130 23.04 13.72 -3.67
N ASP A 131 22.30 12.61 -3.75
CA ASP A 131 22.86 11.29 -3.48
C ASP A 131 23.80 10.85 -4.62
N ILE A 132 23.44 11.10 -5.87
CA ILE A 132 24.29 10.87 -7.05
C ILE A 132 25.58 11.70 -6.96
N ASP A 133 25.49 12.96 -6.56
CA ASP A 133 26.66 13.83 -6.39
C ASP A 133 27.59 13.37 -5.26
N SER A 134 27.08 12.57 -4.31
CA SER A 134 27.82 12.11 -3.13
C SER A 134 28.66 10.85 -3.37
N GLY A 135 28.46 10.13 -4.49
CA GLY A 135 29.21 8.91 -4.79
C GLY A 135 28.76 8.18 -6.04
N ASP A 136 29.47 7.10 -6.37
CA ASP A 136 29.15 6.25 -7.53
C ASP A 136 28.01 5.27 -7.20
N VAL A 137 26.77 5.78 -7.25
CA VAL A 137 25.54 5.06 -6.86
C VAL A 137 24.59 4.81 -8.04
N LEU A 138 24.95 5.23 -9.25
CA LEU A 138 24.06 5.22 -10.42
C LEU A 138 23.58 3.82 -10.84
N GLU A 139 24.40 2.80 -10.60
CA GLU A 139 24.06 1.42 -10.92
C GLU A 139 23.42 0.65 -9.75
N MET A 140 23.26 1.30 -8.58
CA MET A 140 22.59 0.68 -7.45
C MET A 140 21.15 0.31 -7.83
N PRO A 141 20.68 -0.91 -7.51
CA PRO A 141 19.32 -1.27 -7.79
C PRO A 141 18.32 -0.52 -6.89
N VAL A 142 17.16 -0.21 -7.45
CA VAL A 142 16.09 0.54 -6.80
C VAL A 142 14.84 -0.32 -6.77
N ASN A 143 14.33 -0.58 -5.56
CA ASN A 143 12.97 -1.05 -5.33
C ASN A 143 12.07 0.18 -5.23
N TRP A 144 11.03 0.26 -6.06
CA TRP A 144 10.25 1.49 -6.21
C TRP A 144 8.80 1.21 -6.56
N CYS A 145 7.97 2.23 -6.36
CA CYS A 145 6.57 2.21 -6.71
C CYS A 145 6.14 3.47 -7.46
N CYS A 146 4.97 3.37 -8.08
CA CYS A 146 4.28 4.49 -8.70
C CYS A 146 2.94 4.71 -8.00
N ILE A 147 2.67 5.96 -7.64
CA ILE A 147 1.38 6.44 -7.17
C ILE A 147 0.77 7.28 -8.31
N ALA A 148 -0.19 6.67 -9.01
CA ALA A 148 -0.89 7.30 -10.12
C ALA A 148 -2.22 7.89 -9.61
N VAL A 149 -2.32 9.22 -9.58
CA VAL A 149 -3.49 9.96 -9.09
C VAL A 149 -4.26 10.54 -10.27
N LYS A 150 -5.45 9.98 -10.54
CA LYS A 150 -6.38 10.53 -11.53
C LYS A 150 -7.31 11.51 -10.82
N GLU A 151 -6.99 12.78 -10.97
CA GLU A 151 -7.68 13.88 -10.31
C GLU A 151 -9.14 14.02 -10.79
N ALA A 152 -9.95 14.79 -10.06
CA ALA A 152 -11.35 15.08 -10.40
C ALA A 152 -11.53 15.63 -11.83
N THR A 153 -10.53 16.37 -12.31
CA THR A 153 -10.48 16.94 -13.67
C THR A 153 -10.20 15.90 -14.76
N GLY A 154 -9.87 14.67 -14.38
CA GLY A 154 -9.39 13.61 -15.27
C GLY A 154 -7.88 13.65 -15.54
N ARG A 155 -7.16 14.69 -15.08
CA ARG A 155 -5.69 14.75 -15.19
C ARG A 155 -5.06 13.61 -14.41
N LEU A 156 -4.19 12.85 -15.07
CA LEU A 156 -3.33 11.87 -14.40
C LEU A 156 -2.04 12.55 -13.91
N ARG A 157 -1.72 12.35 -12.64
CA ARG A 157 -0.47 12.76 -12.01
C ARG A 157 0.29 11.53 -11.53
N VAL A 158 1.62 11.57 -11.65
CA VAL A 158 2.46 10.38 -11.48
C VAL A 158 3.57 10.71 -10.49
N PHE A 159 3.55 10.05 -9.33
CA PHE A 159 4.56 10.22 -8.28
C PHE A 159 5.34 8.93 -8.11
N LEU A 160 6.66 9.03 -8.02
CA LEU A 160 7.55 7.89 -7.93
C LEU A 160 8.30 7.89 -6.60
N GLU A 161 8.30 6.75 -5.94
CA GLU A 161 8.89 6.60 -4.61
C GLU A 161 9.78 5.37 -4.58
N ALA A 162 11.04 5.56 -4.17
CA ALA A 162 11.97 4.47 -3.92
C ALA A 162 11.84 4.03 -2.46
N LYS A 163 11.88 2.72 -2.23
CA LYS A 163 11.88 2.10 -0.91
C LYS A 163 13.04 2.67 -0.10
N SER A 164 12.76 3.12 1.11
CA SER A 164 13.76 3.74 1.97
C SER A 164 14.77 2.72 2.50
N HIS A 165 14.34 1.48 2.77
CA HIS A 165 15.21 0.45 3.36
C HIS A 165 14.97 -0.95 2.77
N PRO A 166 16.05 -1.64 2.33
CA PRO A 166 15.96 -3.02 1.86
C PRO A 166 15.58 -4.00 2.99
N PHE A 167 15.07 -5.19 2.64
CA PHE A 167 14.90 -6.32 3.57
C PHE A 167 16.09 -7.26 3.54
N HIS A 168 16.23 -8.11 4.56
CA HIS A 168 17.40 -8.98 4.74
C HIS A 168 17.72 -9.92 3.56
N GLY A 169 16.74 -10.32 2.75
CA GLY A 169 16.97 -11.09 1.51
C GLY A 169 17.47 -10.24 0.33
N GLU A 170 17.49 -8.93 0.49
CA GLU A 170 18.17 -7.94 -0.37
C GLU A 170 19.57 -7.58 0.20
N GLU A 171 19.97 -8.10 1.37
CA GLU A 171 21.22 -7.79 2.09
C GLU A 171 22.13 -9.04 2.19
N PHE A 172 22.62 -9.58 1.07
CA PHE A 172 23.56 -10.71 1.10
C PHE A 172 25.00 -10.26 1.36
N LEU A 173 25.64 -10.87 2.38
CA LEU A 173 26.97 -10.55 2.89
C LEU A 173 28.13 -10.70 1.89
N ASP A 174 27.96 -11.45 0.79
CA ASP A 174 29.11 -11.90 0.00
C ASP A 174 29.25 -11.31 -1.41
N LYS A 175 28.25 -10.60 -1.98
CA LYS A 175 28.37 -9.98 -3.33
C LYS A 175 27.47 -8.75 -3.55
N PHE A 176 28.04 -7.55 -3.42
CA PHE A 176 27.83 -6.37 -4.31
C PHE A 176 26.43 -5.77 -4.58
N HIS A 177 25.37 -5.98 -3.79
CA HIS A 177 24.08 -5.34 -4.13
C HIS A 177 23.39 -4.69 -2.93
N ASP A 178 23.98 -3.63 -2.39
CA ASP A 178 23.21 -2.66 -1.60
C ASP A 178 22.13 -2.04 -2.51
N LEU A 179 20.87 -2.06 -2.06
CA LEU A 179 19.82 -1.29 -2.73
C LEU A 179 19.99 0.20 -2.45
N TYR A 180 19.63 1.03 -3.43
CA TYR A 180 19.48 2.45 -3.22
C TYR A 180 18.40 2.70 -2.15
N ARG A 181 18.75 3.54 -1.17
CA ARG A 181 17.86 3.89 -0.06
C ARG A 181 17.13 5.18 -0.38
N GLY A 182 15.83 5.06 -0.66
CA GLY A 182 14.94 6.19 -0.89
C GLY A 182 15.04 7.26 0.20
N ARG A 183 14.96 8.53 -0.22
CA ARG A 183 15.15 9.70 0.64
C ARG A 183 13.88 10.45 0.97
N HIS A 184 12.74 10.04 0.41
CA HIS A 184 11.46 10.69 0.66
C HIS A 184 10.31 9.73 0.81
N PHE A 185 9.26 10.24 1.46
CA PHE A 185 7.90 9.75 1.33
C PHE A 185 6.98 10.89 0.90
N TYR A 186 5.94 10.58 0.13
CA TYR A 186 4.90 11.58 -0.17
C TYR A 186 3.79 11.58 0.88
N LEU A 187 3.44 12.78 1.35
CA LEU A 187 2.16 13.04 2.01
C LEU A 187 1.22 13.70 1.01
N PHE A 188 0.24 12.94 0.52
CA PHE A 188 -0.77 13.46 -0.39
C PHE A 188 -1.87 14.14 0.39
N ARG A 189 -2.13 15.41 0.06
CA ARG A 189 -3.18 16.23 0.63
C ARG A 189 -4.27 16.45 -0.39
N SER A 190 -5.36 15.72 -0.26
CA SER A 190 -6.52 15.90 -1.13
C SER A 190 -7.10 17.30 -0.96
N ARG A 191 -7.57 17.87 -2.07
CA ARG A 191 -8.36 19.10 -2.12
C ARG A 191 -9.43 18.93 -3.19
N PRO A 192 -10.64 19.48 -3.01
CA PRO A 192 -11.10 20.22 -1.84
C PRO A 192 -11.38 19.33 -0.61
N SER A 193 -11.42 18.00 -0.77
CA SER A 193 -11.72 17.08 0.33
C SER A 193 -10.52 16.92 1.26
N CYS A 194 -10.72 17.03 2.58
CA CYS A 194 -9.66 16.88 3.58
C CYS A 194 -9.33 15.40 3.84
N PHE A 195 -8.80 14.70 2.83
CA PHE A 195 -8.31 13.33 2.96
C PHE A 195 -6.81 13.27 2.68
N ASN A 196 -6.00 12.99 3.69
CA ASN A 196 -4.55 12.92 3.60
C ASN A 196 -4.08 11.48 3.69
N PHE A 197 -3.20 11.07 2.78
CA PHE A 197 -2.70 9.70 2.77
C PHE A 197 -1.23 9.62 2.37
N MET A 198 -0.62 8.50 2.77
CA MET A 198 0.75 8.14 2.40
C MET A 198 0.76 6.73 1.80
N VAL A 199 1.76 6.47 0.97
CA VAL A 199 2.04 5.16 0.40
C VAL A 199 3.45 4.80 0.85
N LEU A 200 3.68 3.54 1.23
CA LEU A 200 4.97 3.04 1.69
C LEU A 200 5.21 1.65 1.08
N ILE A 201 6.48 1.25 1.00
CA ILE A 201 6.86 -0.07 0.47
C ILE A 201 7.35 -0.97 1.60
N CYS A 202 6.54 -1.98 1.95
CA CYS A 202 6.92 -3.09 2.81
C CYS A 202 7.61 -2.68 4.13
N LEU A 203 8.92 -2.87 4.24
CA LEU A 203 9.69 -2.55 5.44
C LEU A 203 9.83 -1.06 5.73
N ASP A 204 9.47 -0.17 4.80
CA ASP A 204 9.40 1.26 5.08
C ASP A 204 8.53 1.55 6.30
N TYR A 205 7.48 0.76 6.51
CA TYR A 205 6.60 0.85 7.68
C TYR A 205 7.29 0.41 8.98
N LEU A 206 8.24 -0.52 8.92
CA LEU A 206 8.89 -1.07 10.12
C LEU A 206 10.24 -0.47 10.46
N TYR A 207 10.86 0.21 9.50
CA TYR A 207 12.24 0.60 9.64
C TYR A 207 12.47 1.52 10.84
N ARG A 208 13.48 1.14 11.63
CA ARG A 208 14.05 1.90 12.73
C ARG A 208 15.49 1.48 12.96
N ASP A 209 16.31 2.45 13.31
CA ASP A 209 17.65 2.26 13.86
C ASP A 209 17.71 2.82 15.30
N LEU A 210 18.91 2.91 15.88
CA LEU A 210 19.10 3.41 17.25
C LEU A 210 18.66 4.88 17.43
N TYR A 211 18.59 5.65 16.34
CA TYR A 211 18.42 7.11 16.38
C TYR A 211 17.17 7.59 15.65
N SER A 212 16.59 6.77 14.76
CA SER A 212 15.51 7.19 13.88
C SER A 212 14.54 6.05 13.56
N SER A 213 13.30 6.42 13.28
CA SER A 213 12.27 5.52 12.75
C SER A 213 11.46 6.26 11.70
N ASN A 214 11.09 5.55 10.63
CA ASN A 214 10.22 6.11 9.59
C ASN A 214 8.83 6.46 10.17
N ILE A 215 8.27 5.56 10.97
CA ILE A 215 6.97 5.79 11.61
C ILE A 215 7.02 6.98 12.58
N LYS A 216 8.11 7.14 13.33
CA LYS A 216 8.27 8.33 14.18
C LYS A 216 8.25 9.62 13.35
N GLN A 217 8.96 9.66 12.21
CA GLN A 217 8.95 10.82 11.32
C GLN A 217 7.55 11.12 10.77
N ILE A 218 6.80 10.06 10.39
CA ILE A 218 5.42 10.19 9.92
C ILE A 218 4.51 10.77 11.02
N ILE A 219 4.62 10.26 12.25
CA ILE A 219 3.87 10.78 13.41
C ILE A 219 4.21 12.26 13.64
N ASP A 220 5.49 12.60 13.69
CA ASP A 220 5.94 13.97 13.96
C ASP A 220 5.44 14.94 12.88
N HIS A 221 5.48 14.55 11.60
CA HIS A 221 4.97 15.36 10.48
C HIS A 221 3.44 15.47 10.47
N ALA A 222 2.73 14.38 10.75
CA ALA A 222 1.27 14.39 10.88
C ALA A 222 0.80 15.27 12.06
N ASN A 223 1.54 15.28 13.17
CA ASN A 223 1.30 16.20 14.28
C ASN A 223 1.50 17.66 13.87
N GLN A 224 2.58 17.97 13.12
CA GLN A 224 2.78 19.31 12.58
C GLN A 224 1.62 19.73 11.67
N LEU A 225 1.13 18.83 10.80
CA LEU A 225 -0.05 19.05 9.98
C LEU A 225 -1.29 19.36 10.82
N TYR A 226 -1.51 18.58 11.89
CA TYR A 226 -2.64 18.77 12.79
C TYR A 226 -2.59 20.10 13.52
N PHE A 227 -1.46 20.46 14.12
CA PHE A 227 -1.35 21.71 14.85
C PHE A 227 -1.39 22.95 13.95
N SER A 228 -0.94 22.83 12.70
CA SER A 228 -0.97 23.93 11.72
C SER A 228 -2.31 24.09 11.01
N THR A 229 -3.04 22.99 10.74
CA THR A 229 -4.23 23.03 9.87
C THR A 229 -5.46 22.29 10.39
N ARG A 230 -5.35 21.61 11.54
CA ARG A 230 -6.38 20.70 12.10
C ARG A 230 -6.74 19.54 11.17
N GLN A 231 -5.85 19.18 10.26
CA GLN A 231 -5.97 17.99 9.43
C GLN A 231 -5.06 16.87 9.98
N THR A 232 -5.51 15.63 9.87
CA THR A 232 -4.80 14.42 10.30
C THR A 232 -4.25 13.66 9.11
N LEU A 233 -3.39 12.68 9.36
CA LEU A 233 -3.13 11.61 8.41
C LEU A 233 -4.28 10.60 8.48
N ASP A 234 -4.94 10.32 7.36
CA ASP A 234 -6.16 9.52 7.35
C ASP A 234 -5.90 8.08 6.95
N THR A 235 -4.96 7.85 6.03
CA THR A 235 -4.61 6.48 5.64
C THR A 235 -3.14 6.34 5.29
N ILE A 236 -2.52 5.27 5.77
CA ILE A 236 -1.22 4.78 5.29
C ILE A 236 -1.49 3.50 4.52
N PHE A 237 -1.02 3.46 3.28
CA PHE A 237 -1.07 2.26 2.46
C PHE A 237 0.32 1.66 2.34
N VAL A 238 0.46 0.38 2.62
CA VAL A 238 1.73 -0.34 2.55
C VAL A 238 1.59 -1.43 1.51
N ILE A 239 2.27 -1.29 0.37
CA ILE A 239 2.33 -2.34 -0.65
C ILE A 239 3.50 -3.27 -0.33
N GLN A 240 3.31 -4.58 -0.48
CA GLN A 240 4.26 -5.56 0.04
C GLN A 240 4.42 -6.78 -0.85
N CYS A 241 5.63 -7.32 -0.87
CA CYS A 241 5.95 -8.69 -1.23
C CYS A 241 6.65 -9.33 -0.01
N ASP A 242 5.95 -9.31 1.13
CA ASP A 242 6.49 -9.72 2.42
C ASP A 242 6.21 -11.20 2.71
N PRO A 243 7.25 -12.04 2.88
CA PRO A 243 7.09 -13.43 3.25
C PRO A 243 6.81 -13.66 4.75
N LYS A 244 6.79 -12.61 5.58
CA LYS A 244 6.54 -12.67 7.02
C LYS A 244 5.57 -11.55 7.49
N PRO A 245 4.38 -11.42 6.88
CA PRO A 245 3.42 -10.35 7.16
C PRO A 245 2.91 -10.35 8.61
N GLU A 246 2.98 -11.50 9.29
CA GLU A 246 2.58 -11.66 10.70
C GLU A 246 3.78 -11.58 11.68
N HIS A 247 4.97 -11.16 11.22
CA HIS A 247 6.15 -11.10 12.09
C HIS A 247 5.94 -10.13 13.26
N ARG A 248 6.44 -10.50 14.44
CA ARG A 248 6.35 -9.70 15.68
C ARG A 248 6.77 -8.23 15.52
N ALA A 249 7.71 -7.94 14.62
CA ALA A 249 8.13 -6.57 14.34
C ALA A 249 6.96 -5.68 13.88
N TYR A 250 6.03 -6.20 13.07
CA TYR A 250 4.80 -5.49 12.70
C TYR A 250 3.95 -5.18 13.92
N ARG A 251 3.72 -6.17 14.77
CA ARG A 251 2.97 -6.00 16.01
C ARG A 251 3.59 -4.91 16.90
N ASP A 252 4.91 -4.92 17.08
CA ASP A 252 5.60 -3.96 17.95
C ASP A 252 5.48 -2.52 17.41
N VAL A 253 5.63 -2.33 16.11
CA VAL A 253 5.50 -1.00 15.48
C VAL A 253 4.05 -0.52 15.49
N LEU A 254 3.09 -1.39 15.16
CA LEU A 254 1.65 -1.08 15.24
C LEU A 254 1.23 -0.73 16.67
N SER A 255 1.75 -1.45 17.67
CA SER A 255 1.48 -1.15 19.07
C SER A 255 2.03 0.23 19.48
N GLY A 256 3.19 0.62 18.96
CA GLY A 256 3.73 1.96 19.16
C GLY A 256 2.94 3.05 18.45
N PHE A 257 2.50 2.79 17.21
CA PHE A 257 1.73 3.74 16.41
C PHE A 257 0.31 3.99 16.95
N TYR A 258 -0.35 2.94 17.46
CA TYR A 258 -1.73 2.98 17.96
C TYR A 258 -1.86 2.92 19.49
N GLY A 259 -0.75 2.96 20.23
CA GLY A 259 -0.69 2.73 21.68
C GLY A 259 -0.92 3.97 22.56
N GLU A 260 -0.45 3.90 23.82
CA GLU A 260 -0.84 4.79 24.92
C GLU A 260 -0.52 6.29 24.71
N TYR A 261 0.32 6.66 23.75
CA TYR A 261 0.68 8.06 23.45
C TYR A 261 -0.21 8.73 22.39
N LEU A 262 -1.39 8.17 22.08
CA LEU A 262 -2.31 8.77 21.10
C LEU A 262 -2.89 10.13 21.54
N GLU A 263 -2.90 10.43 22.84
CA GLU A 263 -3.23 11.77 23.34
C GLU A 263 -2.16 12.80 22.94
N ASP A 264 -0.90 12.39 22.87
CA ASP A 264 0.25 13.21 22.46
C ASP A 264 0.48 13.21 20.94
N THR A 265 -0.27 12.40 20.20
CA THR A 265 -0.10 12.22 18.74
C THR A 265 -1.41 12.39 17.96
N PRO A 266 -2.09 13.55 18.11
CA PRO A 266 -3.41 13.78 17.51
C PRO A 266 -3.40 13.72 15.98
N GLY A 267 -2.24 13.89 15.34
CA GLY A 267 -2.09 13.82 13.89
C GLY A 267 -2.35 12.44 13.28
N VAL A 268 -2.24 11.36 14.06
CA VAL A 268 -2.37 9.97 13.56
C VAL A 268 -3.47 9.15 14.26
N ARG A 269 -4.18 9.75 15.21
CA ARG A 269 -5.11 9.06 16.11
C ARG A 269 -6.17 8.21 15.40
N GLU A 270 -6.70 8.72 14.29
CA GLU A 270 -7.74 8.07 13.50
C GLU A 270 -7.19 7.46 12.19
N THR A 271 -5.86 7.38 12.02
CA THR A 271 -5.25 6.85 10.80
C THR A 271 -5.61 5.38 10.60
N VAL A 272 -6.05 5.02 9.40
CA VAL A 272 -6.21 3.63 8.96
C VAL A 272 -4.91 3.16 8.30
N THR A 273 -4.37 2.00 8.68
CA THR A 273 -3.24 1.39 7.96
C THR A 273 -3.74 0.22 7.13
N VAL A 274 -3.45 0.21 5.82
CA VAL A 274 -3.84 -0.85 4.89
C VAL A 274 -2.60 -1.54 4.36
N PHE A 275 -2.43 -2.82 4.66
CA PHE A 275 -1.36 -3.67 4.18
C PHE A 275 -1.86 -4.50 3.00
N GLY A 276 -1.30 -4.26 1.81
CA GLY A 276 -1.57 -5.01 0.59
C GLY A 276 -0.38 -5.88 0.21
N ASN A 277 -0.43 -7.15 0.57
CA ASN A 277 0.63 -8.12 0.31
C ASN A 277 0.34 -8.96 -0.93
N THR A 278 1.37 -9.61 -1.47
CA THR A 278 1.20 -10.70 -2.45
C THR A 278 0.53 -11.93 -1.81
N SER A 279 0.02 -12.86 -2.62
CA SER A 279 -0.64 -14.10 -2.16
C SER A 279 0.34 -15.25 -1.84
N GLU A 280 -0.14 -16.32 -1.20
CA GLU A 280 0.63 -17.56 -0.92
C GLU A 280 1.29 -18.22 -2.13
N GLU A 281 0.77 -18.01 -3.34
CA GLU A 281 1.32 -18.55 -4.57
C GLU A 281 2.61 -17.83 -5.04
N THR A 282 3.02 -16.75 -4.34
CA THR A 282 4.25 -16.00 -4.59
C THR A 282 5.48 -16.88 -4.42
N ARG A 283 6.49 -16.63 -5.26
CA ARG A 283 7.76 -17.33 -5.26
C ARG A 283 8.88 -16.33 -5.46
N ILE A 284 9.92 -16.45 -4.64
CA ILE A 284 11.17 -15.72 -4.80
C ILE A 284 12.24 -16.81 -4.95
N GLU A 285 12.89 -16.88 -6.11
CA GLU A 285 13.98 -17.84 -6.33
C GLU A 285 15.10 -17.63 -5.30
N ASP A 286 15.74 -18.73 -4.89
CA ASP A 286 16.80 -18.76 -3.88
C ASP A 286 16.43 -18.28 -2.46
N ALA A 287 15.14 -18.02 -2.20
CA ALA A 287 14.65 -17.71 -0.86
C ALA A 287 14.44 -18.99 -0.01
N PRO A 288 14.96 -19.08 1.22
CA PRO A 288 14.86 -20.30 2.04
C PRO A 288 13.42 -20.73 2.29
N GLY A 289 13.15 -22.04 2.31
CA GLY A 289 11.82 -22.57 2.63
C GLY A 289 11.27 -22.07 3.98
N GLY A 290 9.95 -21.86 4.06
CA GLY A 290 9.25 -21.37 5.27
C GLY A 290 8.63 -19.97 5.16
N HIS A 291 8.59 -19.39 3.95
CA HIS A 291 7.89 -18.14 3.67
C HIS A 291 6.37 -18.32 3.62
N ALA A 292 5.63 -17.42 4.27
CA ALA A 292 4.17 -17.40 4.24
C ALA A 292 3.71 -16.02 3.74
N PHE A 293 3.32 -15.96 2.47
CA PHE A 293 2.73 -14.76 1.86
C PHE A 293 1.22 -14.71 2.13
N GLY A 294 0.59 -13.61 1.70
CA GLY A 294 -0.82 -13.35 1.92
C GLY A 294 -1.07 -12.46 3.13
N THR A 295 -2.19 -12.70 3.80
CA THR A 295 -2.60 -12.00 5.03
C THR A 295 -2.54 -10.47 4.93
N SER A 296 -2.90 -9.93 3.76
CA SER A 296 -3.24 -8.52 3.64
C SER A 296 -4.19 -8.12 4.77
N SER A 297 -4.11 -6.89 5.25
CA SER A 297 -4.89 -6.48 6.42
C SER A 297 -5.22 -5.00 6.45
N VAL A 298 -6.23 -4.66 7.24
CA VAL A 298 -6.62 -3.29 7.55
C VAL A 298 -6.56 -3.15 9.06
N VAL A 299 -5.73 -2.24 9.55
CA VAL A 299 -5.52 -1.98 10.97
C VAL A 299 -6.04 -0.59 11.32
N ILE A 300 -6.78 -0.53 12.42
CA ILE A 300 -7.30 0.70 13.01
C ILE A 300 -7.09 0.68 14.52
N ASN A 301 -7.17 1.85 15.16
CA ASN A 301 -7.06 1.95 16.60
C ASN A 301 -8.20 1.18 17.32
N SER A 302 -7.90 0.57 18.46
CA SER A 302 -8.86 -0.21 19.28
C SER A 302 -10.08 0.57 19.80
N SER A 303 -10.05 1.90 19.79
CA SER A 303 -11.24 2.73 20.07
C SER A 303 -12.34 2.59 19.01
N HIS A 304 -12.00 2.09 17.82
CA HIS A 304 -12.95 1.67 16.81
C HIS A 304 -13.46 0.27 17.12
N ARG A 305 -14.78 0.10 17.16
CA ARG A 305 -15.39 -1.22 17.35
C ARG A 305 -15.48 -1.94 16.00
N LEU A 306 -14.67 -2.98 15.83
CA LEU A 306 -14.89 -3.99 14.79
C LEU A 306 -15.70 -5.16 15.35
N ALA A 307 -16.63 -5.67 14.55
CA ALA A 307 -17.33 -6.90 14.89
C ALA A 307 -16.32 -8.06 14.90
N ARG A 308 -16.41 -8.95 15.90
CA ARG A 308 -15.62 -10.18 15.93
C ARG A 308 -16.15 -11.13 14.87
N VAL A 309 -15.37 -11.31 13.80
CA VAL A 309 -15.71 -12.16 12.66
C VAL A 309 -14.59 -13.17 12.44
N GLN A 310 -14.96 -14.42 12.18
CA GLN A 310 -14.05 -15.49 11.78
C GLN A 310 -14.68 -16.21 10.59
N LEU A 311 -14.29 -15.84 9.37
CA LEU A 311 -14.73 -16.45 8.13
C LEU A 311 -13.54 -17.11 7.40
N SER A 312 -13.81 -17.91 6.38
CA SER A 312 -12.76 -18.59 5.60
C SER A 312 -11.83 -17.60 4.88
N GLU A 313 -12.38 -16.48 4.39
CA GLU A 313 -11.66 -15.50 3.58
C GLU A 313 -11.12 -14.31 4.40
N PHE A 314 -11.64 -14.07 5.61
CA PHE A 314 -11.13 -13.03 6.50
C PHE A 314 -11.55 -13.25 7.96
N SER A 315 -10.77 -12.69 8.87
CA SER A 315 -11.08 -12.65 10.30
C SER A 315 -10.81 -11.26 10.88
N THR A 316 -11.29 -11.02 12.08
CA THR A 316 -10.89 -9.85 12.87
C THR A 316 -10.19 -10.29 14.15
N ASP A 317 -9.07 -9.67 14.47
CA ASP A 317 -8.30 -9.93 15.68
C ASP A 317 -7.69 -8.63 16.24
N ASP A 318 -6.99 -8.73 17.36
CA ASP A 318 -6.25 -7.64 18.01
C ASP A 318 -4.73 -7.84 17.91
N PHE A 319 -4.26 -8.68 16.98
CA PHE A 319 -2.86 -9.04 16.77
C PHE A 319 -2.12 -9.39 18.08
N ASP A 320 -2.65 -10.40 18.79
CA ASP A 320 -2.15 -10.87 20.08
C ASP A 320 -2.19 -9.79 21.18
N GLY A 321 -3.34 -9.14 21.34
CA GLY A 321 -3.61 -8.16 22.40
C GLY A 321 -2.91 -6.80 22.22
N ALA A 322 -2.54 -6.43 20.98
CA ALA A 322 -2.08 -5.09 20.65
C ALA A 322 -3.25 -4.07 20.74
N PRO A 323 -2.99 -2.76 20.91
CA PRO A 323 -4.02 -1.72 21.07
C PRO A 323 -4.74 -1.36 19.75
N ILE A 324 -5.02 -2.36 18.92
CA ILE A 324 -5.58 -2.23 17.58
C ILE A 324 -6.80 -3.14 17.40
N CYS A 325 -7.54 -2.88 16.33
CA CYS A 325 -8.42 -3.86 15.73
C CYS A 325 -7.96 -4.08 14.28
N ARG A 326 -7.79 -5.34 13.89
CA ARG A 326 -7.28 -5.73 12.58
C ARG A 326 -8.31 -6.57 11.85
N LEU A 327 -8.68 -6.17 10.64
CA LEU A 327 -9.29 -7.04 9.64
C LEU A 327 -8.16 -7.73 8.88
N ARG A 328 -8.04 -9.05 9.05
CA ARG A 328 -7.00 -9.88 8.42
C ARG A 328 -7.62 -10.74 7.33
N PHE A 329 -7.10 -10.65 6.11
CA PHE A 329 -7.53 -11.48 5.00
C PHE A 329 -6.82 -12.84 4.98
N GLY A 330 -7.35 -13.79 4.22
CA GLY A 330 -6.73 -15.10 3.99
C GLY A 330 -5.44 -15.02 3.19
N THR A 331 -4.85 -16.16 2.86
CA THR A 331 -3.56 -16.25 2.16
C THR A 331 -3.68 -16.37 0.63
N GLY A 332 -4.82 -16.83 0.14
CA GLY A 332 -5.03 -17.14 -1.28
C GLY A 332 -5.03 -15.93 -2.21
N THR A 333 -4.91 -16.21 -3.51
CA THR A 333 -5.03 -15.20 -4.59
C THR A 333 -6.44 -14.64 -4.64
N ARG A 334 -6.60 -13.36 -4.28
CA ARG A 334 -7.89 -12.68 -4.11
C ARG A 334 -7.81 -11.19 -4.44
N LEU A 335 -8.96 -10.63 -4.84
CA LEU A 335 -9.21 -9.19 -4.79
C LEU A 335 -10.18 -8.90 -3.65
N TYR A 336 -9.78 -8.04 -2.71
CA TYR A 336 -10.60 -7.65 -1.56
C TYR A 336 -11.10 -6.22 -1.75
N TYR A 337 -12.40 -6.06 -1.99
CA TYR A 337 -13.06 -4.76 -2.13
C TYR A 337 -13.83 -4.42 -0.85
N PHE A 338 -13.45 -3.32 -0.19
CA PHE A 338 -13.99 -2.92 1.11
C PHE A 338 -14.05 -1.39 1.22
N ASN A 339 -14.66 -0.88 2.29
CA ASN A 339 -14.69 0.54 2.56
C ASN A 339 -13.70 0.96 3.66
N LEU A 340 -13.15 2.17 3.55
CA LEU A 340 -12.34 2.79 4.60
C LEU A 340 -13.27 3.42 5.66
N PRO A 341 -13.08 3.11 6.95
CA PRO A 341 -13.89 3.65 8.04
C PRO A 341 -13.39 5.04 8.46
N LEU A 342 -13.58 6.05 7.61
CA LEU A 342 -13.10 7.40 7.90
C LEU A 342 -13.91 8.04 9.04
N HIS A 343 -13.21 8.50 10.07
CA HIS A 343 -13.77 9.23 11.20
C HIS A 343 -12.83 10.36 11.59
N HIS A 344 -13.39 11.53 11.86
CA HIS A 344 -12.64 12.65 12.44
C HIS A 344 -13.41 13.12 13.67
N GLU A 345 -12.90 12.83 14.86
CA GLU A 345 -13.55 13.16 16.14
C GLU A 345 -13.93 14.65 16.24
N ILE A 346 -13.11 15.53 15.65
CA ILE A 346 -13.31 16.98 15.66
C ILE A 346 -14.26 17.50 14.57
N ASP A 347 -14.66 16.69 13.59
CA ASP A 347 -15.58 17.09 12.54
C ASP A 347 -16.98 16.47 12.79
N PRO A 348 -17.96 17.26 13.24
CA PRO A 348 -19.30 16.77 13.57
C PRO A 348 -20.09 16.26 12.35
N ARG A 349 -19.59 16.48 11.12
CA ARG A 349 -20.18 15.95 9.89
C ARG A 349 -19.74 14.51 9.62
N THR A 350 -18.72 14.02 10.32
CA THR A 350 -18.31 12.63 10.21
C THR A 350 -19.12 11.76 11.15
N THR A 351 -19.47 10.57 10.68
CA THR A 351 -20.10 9.54 11.50
C THR A 351 -19.19 8.34 11.52
N ARG A 352 -19.13 7.61 12.64
CA ARG A 352 -18.37 6.36 12.71
C ARG A 352 -18.99 5.36 11.75
N VAL A 353 -18.31 5.12 10.62
CA VAL A 353 -18.73 4.13 9.63
C VAL A 353 -18.02 2.81 9.93
N PRO A 354 -18.73 1.67 9.97
CA PRO A 354 -18.07 0.38 10.16
C PRO A 354 -17.20 0.04 8.95
N LEU A 355 -16.05 -0.58 9.22
CA LEU A 355 -15.26 -1.28 8.21
C LEU A 355 -16.06 -2.49 7.71
N LYS A 356 -16.31 -2.56 6.40
CA LYS A 356 -17.09 -3.62 5.77
C LYS A 356 -16.39 -4.12 4.51
N VAL A 357 -16.22 -5.44 4.45
CA VAL A 357 -15.85 -6.14 3.22
C VAL A 357 -17.10 -6.21 2.33
N HIS A 358 -17.03 -5.63 1.15
CA HIS A 358 -18.15 -5.57 0.21
C HIS A 358 -18.14 -6.73 -0.77
N THR A 359 -16.96 -7.10 -1.26
CA THR A 359 -16.81 -8.16 -2.27
C THR A 359 -15.42 -8.77 -2.17
N ILE A 360 -15.37 -10.10 -2.25
CA ILE A 360 -14.12 -10.86 -2.41
C ILE A 360 -14.21 -11.56 -3.75
N MET A 361 -13.15 -11.47 -4.55
CA MET A 361 -13.10 -12.10 -5.87
C MET A 361 -11.91 -13.05 -5.96
N ARG A 362 -12.10 -14.15 -6.67
CA ARG A 362 -11.06 -15.13 -7.00
C ARG A 362 -10.84 -15.19 -8.52
N PRO A 363 -9.67 -15.67 -8.98
CA PRO A 363 -9.45 -15.93 -10.38
C PRO A 363 -10.50 -16.92 -10.94
N SER A 364 -10.99 -16.62 -12.14
CA SER A 364 -11.81 -17.53 -12.94
C SER A 364 -10.92 -18.47 -13.75
N ARG A 365 -11.50 -19.58 -14.20
CA ARG A 365 -10.85 -20.48 -15.17
C ARG A 365 -10.62 -19.82 -16.53
N ASP A 366 -11.46 -18.83 -16.88
CA ASP A 366 -11.43 -18.15 -18.18
C ASP A 366 -10.54 -16.89 -18.19
N GLY A 367 -9.69 -16.68 -17.18
CA GLY A 367 -8.74 -15.56 -17.13
C GLY A 367 -9.30 -14.23 -16.59
N GLY A 368 -10.50 -14.24 -16.01
CA GLY A 368 -11.12 -13.08 -15.34
C GLY A 368 -11.25 -13.23 -13.82
N TRP A 369 -12.13 -12.44 -13.21
CA TRP A 369 -12.39 -12.44 -11.77
C TRP A 369 -13.86 -12.71 -11.48
N VAL A 370 -14.13 -13.62 -10.53
CA VAL A 370 -15.49 -13.97 -10.11
C VAL A 370 -15.67 -13.76 -8.62
N LYS A 371 -16.85 -13.27 -8.23
CA LYS A 371 -17.19 -13.04 -6.81
C LYS A 371 -17.34 -14.38 -6.09
N ILE A 372 -16.81 -14.46 -4.88
CA ILE A 372 -17.05 -15.57 -3.97
C ILE A 372 -18.47 -15.41 -3.39
N SER A 373 -19.23 -16.50 -3.41
CA SER A 373 -20.61 -16.53 -2.93
C SER A 373 -20.69 -16.56 -1.39
N GLY A 374 -21.83 -16.19 -0.81
CA GLY A 374 -22.06 -16.22 0.64
C GLY A 374 -21.80 -17.58 1.27
N ASP A 375 -22.23 -18.65 0.60
CA ASP A 375 -22.10 -20.02 1.09
C ASP A 375 -20.64 -20.50 1.11
N GLU A 376 -19.83 -20.05 0.15
CA GLU A 376 -18.38 -20.31 0.10
C GLU A 376 -17.62 -19.59 1.24
N MET A 377 -18.15 -18.48 1.76
CA MET A 377 -17.54 -17.72 2.87
C MET A 377 -17.85 -18.31 4.26
N VAL A 378 -18.97 -19.04 4.41
CA VAL A 378 -19.51 -19.51 5.71
C VAL A 378 -19.08 -20.94 6.07
N ALA A 379 -18.55 -21.71 5.12
CA ALA A 379 -18.21 -23.13 5.28
C ALA A 379 -17.10 -23.47 6.32
N GLY A 380 -16.75 -22.56 7.23
CA GLY A 380 -15.78 -22.74 8.31
C GLY A 380 -16.25 -22.35 9.72
N PHE A 381 -17.56 -22.18 9.96
CA PHE A 381 -18.08 -21.73 11.26
C PHE A 381 -18.38 -22.89 12.24
N GLU A 382 -17.67 -22.92 13.39
CA GLU A 382 -18.24 -23.36 14.66
C GLU A 382 -18.62 -22.09 15.46
N ILE A 383 -19.90 -21.96 15.82
CA ILE A 383 -20.36 -20.87 16.69
C ILE A 383 -19.99 -21.25 18.12
N ALA A 384 -18.97 -20.59 18.68
CA ALA A 384 -18.81 -20.56 20.12
C ALA A 384 -19.95 -19.69 20.70
N GLN A 385 -21.02 -20.36 21.17
CA GLN A 385 -21.99 -19.73 22.04
C GLN A 385 -21.32 -19.49 23.39
N ASN A 386 -21.08 -18.22 23.73
CA ASN A 386 -20.68 -17.85 25.08
C ASN A 386 -21.89 -18.07 26.01
N THR A 387 -21.82 -19.10 26.84
CA THR A 387 -22.46 -19.11 28.17
C THR A 387 -21.63 -18.35 29.17
#